data_AF-A0AAW0I8X3-F1
#
_entry.id   AF-A0AAW0I8X3-F1
#
_cell.length_a   1.000
_cell.length_b   1.000
_cell.length_c   1.000
_cell.angle_alpha   90.00
_cell.angle_beta   90.00
_cell.angle_gamma   90.00
#
_symmetry.space_group_name_H-M   'P 1'
#
loop_
_entity.id
_entity.type
_entity.pdbx_description
1 polymer ?
#
loop_
_entity_poly.entity_id
_entity_poly.type
_entity_poly.pdbx_seq_one_letter_code
_entity_poly.pdbx_strand_id
1 'polypeptide(L)'
;MELRQKYNVRSMPIRKDDEVQRKKYVIYIERVQREKANGTTVHVGIHPSKVVITRLKLDKDHKKILERKAKSRQTVEDRSSETSPRLLQQSEHVVN
;
A
#
# COMPACT_ATOMS: atom_id res chain seq x y z
N MET A 1 -9.92 -5.81 -0.70
CA MET A 1 -8.78 -6.62 -1.22
C MET A 1 -8.61 -6.47 -2.74
N GLU A 2 -9.70 -6.20 -3.45
CA GLU A 2 -9.79 -6.00 -4.90
C GLU A 2 -8.70 -5.11 -5.53
N LEU A 3 -8.37 -3.95 -4.94
CA LEU A 3 -7.33 -3.06 -5.50
C LEU A 3 -5.91 -3.66 -5.48
N ARG A 4 -5.60 -4.55 -4.52
CA ARG A 4 -4.29 -5.19 -4.43
C ARG A 4 -4.08 -6.20 -5.54
N GLN A 5 -5.13 -6.96 -5.87
CA GLN A 5 -5.10 -7.90 -6.98
C GLN A 5 -5.07 -7.14 -8.32
N LYS A 6 -5.95 -6.14 -8.46
CA LYS A 6 -6.10 -5.36 -9.70
C LYS A 6 -4.80 -4.67 -10.14
N TYR A 7 -4.05 -4.09 -9.21
CA TYR A 7 -2.84 -3.34 -9.55
C TYR A 7 -1.54 -4.03 -9.12
N ASN A 8 -1.63 -5.22 -8.51
CA ASN A 8 -0.48 -5.95 -7.95
C ASN A 8 0.42 -5.14 -6.98
N VAL A 9 -0.11 -4.10 -6.32
CA VAL A 9 0.64 -3.25 -5.38
C VAL A 9 0.13 -3.43 -3.94
N ARG A 10 1.05 -3.59 -2.98
CA ARG A 10 0.74 -3.79 -1.56
C ARG A 10 0.27 -2.52 -0.86
N SER A 11 0.89 -1.38 -1.16
CA SER A 11 0.61 -0.08 -0.53
C SER A 11 0.70 1.09 -1.53
N MET A 12 -0.28 1.98 -1.44
CA MET A 12 -0.33 3.25 -2.15
C MET A 12 -0.20 4.40 -1.15
N PRO A 13 0.61 5.45 -1.42
CA PRO A 13 0.61 6.64 -0.59
C PRO A 13 -0.75 7.33 -0.65
N ILE A 14 -1.25 7.72 0.52
CA ILE A 14 -2.54 8.41 0.70
C ILE A 14 -2.33 9.89 0.35
N ARG A 15 -3.26 10.49 -0.42
CA ARG A 15 -3.14 11.87 -0.96
C ARG A 15 -4.30 12.75 -0.50
N LYS A 16 -4.16 14.07 -0.70
CA LYS A 16 -5.00 15.17 -0.17
C LYS A 16 -6.52 15.01 -0.30
N ASP A 17 -7.00 14.26 -1.30
CA ASP A 17 -8.44 13.98 -1.45
C ASP A 17 -8.95 12.99 -0.38
N ASP A 18 -8.05 12.29 0.29
CA ASP A 18 -8.21 11.74 1.62
C ASP A 18 -7.67 12.80 2.60
N GLU A 19 -8.44 13.31 3.56
CA GLU A 19 -7.96 14.39 4.46
C GLU A 19 -6.79 13.91 5.35
N VAL A 20 -5.55 14.08 4.87
CA VAL A 20 -4.34 13.67 5.60
C VAL A 20 -3.67 14.86 6.29
N GLN A 21 -3.60 14.83 7.62
CA GLN A 21 -2.74 15.71 8.41
C GLN A 21 -1.34 15.10 8.55
N ARG A 22 -0.44 15.48 7.63
CA ARG A 22 0.96 15.01 7.62
C ARG A 22 1.77 15.40 8.85
N LYS A 23 1.46 16.54 9.50
CA LYS A 23 2.14 16.97 10.75
C LYS A 23 1.95 15.98 11.89
N LYS A 24 0.79 15.33 11.96
CA LYS A 24 0.42 14.40 13.04
C LYS A 24 0.39 12.94 12.58
N TYR A 25 0.72 12.67 11.30
CA TYR A 25 0.59 11.35 10.67
C TYR A 25 -0.79 10.71 10.86
N VAL A 26 -1.83 11.54 10.75
CA VAL A 26 -3.23 11.16 11.01
C VAL A 26 -4.08 11.43 9.77
N ILE A 27 -5.06 10.56 9.54
CA ILE A 27 -6.09 10.70 8.51
C ILE A 27 -7.42 10.97 9.19
N TYR A 28 -8.20 11.86 8.61
CA TYR A 28 -9.60 12.07 8.94
C TYR A 28 -10.47 11.45 7.85
N ILE A 29 -11.49 10.72 8.31
CA ILE A 29 -12.47 10.09 7.45
C ILE A 29 -13.78 10.80 7.70
N GLU A 30 -14.45 11.26 6.64
CA GLU A 30 -15.67 12.08 6.70
C GLU A 30 -16.72 11.53 7.68
N ARG A 31 -16.96 10.21 7.64
CA ARG A 31 -17.98 9.54 8.47
C ARG A 31 -17.50 9.12 9.86
N VAL A 32 -16.24 9.39 10.22
CA VAL A 32 -15.68 9.01 11.53
C VAL A 32 -15.50 10.27 12.37
N GLN A 33 -16.58 10.63 13.07
CA GLN A 33 -16.64 11.78 13.95
C GLN A 33 -16.98 11.34 15.37
N ARG A 34 -16.54 12.14 16.34
CA ARG A 34 -16.90 12.02 17.75
C ARG A 34 -17.56 13.31 18.21
N GLU A 35 -18.64 13.16 18.95
CA GLU A 35 -19.31 14.28 19.60
C GLU A 35 -18.58 14.66 20.90
N LYS A 36 -18.39 15.96 21.11
CA LYS A 36 -17.88 16.53 22.37
C LYS A 36 -19.04 16.86 23.30
N ALA A 37 -18.73 17.05 24.58
CA ALA A 37 -19.73 17.44 25.60
C ALA A 37 -20.48 18.75 25.30
N ASN A 38 -19.92 19.59 24.42
CA ASN A 38 -20.51 20.85 23.97
C ASN A 38 -21.37 20.69 22.68
N GLY A 39 -21.68 19.46 22.26
CA GLY A 39 -22.50 19.16 21.06
C GLY A 39 -21.79 19.35 19.71
N THR A 40 -20.52 19.78 19.69
CA THR A 40 -19.76 19.90 18.44
C THR A 40 -19.19 18.55 18.02
N THR A 41 -19.27 18.22 16.72
CA THR A 41 -18.64 17.03 16.15
C THR A 41 -17.21 17.34 15.72
N VAL A 42 -16.28 16.44 16.04
CA VAL A 42 -14.88 16.53 15.63
C VAL A 42 -14.45 15.22 14.99
N HIS A 43 -13.73 15.31 13.88
CA HIS A 43 -13.20 14.14 13.20
C HIS A 43 -12.20 13.38 14.08
N VAL A 44 -12.33 12.05 14.11
CA VAL A 44 -11.41 11.18 14.85
C VAL A 44 -10.21 10.90 13.98
N GLY A 45 -9.03 11.13 14.54
CA GLY A 45 -7.78 10.85 13.85
C GLY A 45 -7.42 9.37 13.87
N ILE A 46 -7.17 8.79 12.70
CA ILE A 46 -6.73 7.39 12.56
C ILE A 46 -5.35 7.34 11.93
N HIS A 47 -4.50 6.44 12.43
CA HIS A 47 -3.19 6.20 11.84
C HIS A 47 -3.31 5.45 10.49
N PRO A 48 -2.62 5.89 9.42
CA PRO A 48 -2.75 5.33 8.06
C PRO A 48 -2.52 3.83 7.97
N SER A 49 -1.58 3.27 8.75
CA SER A 49 -1.29 1.83 8.70
C SER A 49 -2.42 0.94 9.22
N LYS A 50 -3.41 1.51 9.92
CA LYS A 50 -4.60 0.79 10.41
C LYS A 50 -5.80 0.92 9.47
N VAL A 51 -5.61 1.47 8.27
CA VAL A 51 -6.66 1.73 7.29
C VAL A 51 -6.32 1.03 5.97
N VAL A 52 -7.36 0.59 5.24
CA VAL A 52 -7.25 0.00 3.91
C VAL A 52 -7.98 0.88 2.91
N ILE A 53 -7.32 1.20 1.80
CA ILE A 53 -7.90 1.97 0.70
C ILE A 53 -8.90 1.07 -0.04
N THR A 54 -10.16 1.51 -0.14
CA THR A 54 -11.26 0.78 -0.81
C THR A 54 -11.45 1.24 -2.25
N ARG A 55 -11.39 2.55 -2.49
CA ARG A 55 -11.53 3.18 -3.81
C ARG A 55 -10.39 4.16 -3.99
N LEU A 56 -9.81 4.17 -5.19
CA LEU A 56 -8.68 5.02 -5.51
C LEU A 56 -9.04 5.95 -6.68
N LYS A 57 -8.87 7.25 -6.46
CA LYS A 57 -8.99 8.24 -7.52
C LYS A 57 -7.77 8.17 -8.43
N LEU A 58 -8.00 7.93 -9.72
CA LEU A 58 -6.93 7.72 -10.71
C LEU A 58 -6.62 9.00 -11.48
N ASP A 59 -5.61 9.73 -11.01
CA ASP A 59 -5.01 10.83 -11.77
C ASP A 59 -3.79 10.35 -12.58
N LYS A 60 -3.31 11.19 -13.50
CA LYS A 60 -2.14 10.90 -14.35
C LYS A 60 -0.93 10.43 -13.54
N ASP A 61 -0.66 11.07 -12.41
CA ASP A 61 0.48 10.72 -11.55
C ASP A 61 0.24 9.46 -10.72
N HIS A 62 -1.01 9.20 -10.33
CA HIS A 62 -1.36 7.98 -9.61
C HIS A 62 -1.15 6.74 -10.48
N LYS A 63 -1.56 6.80 -11.75
CA LYS A 63 -1.31 5.72 -12.72
C LYS A 63 0.18 5.44 -12.89
N LYS A 64 0.99 6.49 -13.09
CA LYS A 64 2.46 6.36 -13.20
C LYS A 64 3.10 5.71 -11.97
N ILE A 65 2.66 6.06 -10.76
CA ILE A 65 3.20 5.46 -9.53
C ILE A 65 2.78 3.99 -9.41
N LEU A 66 1.54 3.67 -9.77
CA LEU A 66 1.03 2.30 -9.78
C LEU A 66 1.82 1.41 -10.73
N GLU A 67 1.97 1.84 -11.99
CA GLU A 67 2.73 1.11 -13.01
C GLU A 67 4.18 0.88 -12.60
N ARG A 68 4.85 1.93 -12.11
CA ARG A 68 6.24 1.83 -11.62
C ARG A 68 6.37 0.82 -10.47
N LYS A 69 5.47 0.86 -9.49
CA LYS A 69 5.49 -0.06 -8.35
C LYS A 69 5.17 -1.50 -8.76
N ALA A 70 4.20 -1.70 -9.65
CA ALA A 70 3.85 -3.02 -10.18
C ALA A 70 5.03 -3.64 -10.92
N LYS A 71 5.69 -2.87 -11.81
CA LYS A 71 6.89 -3.32 -12.54
C LYS A 71 8.03 -3.71 -11.60
N SER A 72 8.30 -2.89 -10.58
CA SER A 72 9.34 -3.21 -9.60
C SER A 72 9.09 -4.52 -8.85
N ARG A 73 7.82 -4.88 -8.66
CA ARG A 73 7.45 -6.14 -8.01
C ARG A 73 7.67 -7.34 -8.91
N GLN A 74 7.26 -7.25 -10.19
CA GLN A 74 7.51 -8.28 -11.19
C GLN A 74 9.01 -8.58 -11.31
N THR A 75 9.85 -7.55 -11.44
CA THR A 75 11.30 -7.74 -11.51
C THR A 75 11.91 -8.39 -10.27
N VAL A 76 11.30 -8.24 -9.09
CA VAL A 76 11.76 -8.92 -7.87
C VAL A 76 11.33 -10.38 -7.90
N GLU A 77 10.12 -10.65 -8.36
CA GLU A 77 9.54 -11.99 -8.50
C GLU A 77 10.35 -12.82 -9.53
N ASP A 78 10.69 -12.22 -10.68
CA ASP A 78 11.50 -12.84 -11.74
C ASP A 78 12.93 -13.19 -11.24
N ARG A 79 13.56 -12.31 -10.46
CA ARG A 79 14.88 -12.63 -9.87
C ARG A 79 14.81 -13.69 -8.79
N SER A 80 13.70 -13.76 -8.05
CA SER A 80 13.53 -14.77 -7.00
C SER A 80 13.28 -16.18 -7.56
N SER A 81 12.63 -16.28 -8.72
CA SER A 81 12.46 -17.55 -9.42
C SER A 81 13.77 -18.06 -10.05
N GLU A 82 14.65 -17.17 -10.52
CA GLU A 82 15.99 -17.53 -11.05
C GLU A 82 17.00 -17.96 -9.98
N THR A 83 16.89 -17.45 -8.75
CA THR A 83 17.85 -17.76 -7.67
C THR A 83 17.60 -19.14 -7.05
N SER A 84 16.36 -19.63 -7.10
CA SER A 84 15.92 -20.89 -6.48
C SER A 84 16.51 -22.17 -7.12
N PRO A 85 16.62 -22.32 -8.47
CA PRO A 85 17.23 -23.50 -9.08
C PRO A 85 18.74 -23.60 -8.83
N ARG A 86 19.44 -22.47 -8.68
CA ARG A 86 20.90 -22.43 -8.55
C ARG A 86 21.42 -22.99 -7.23
N LEU A 87 20.65 -22.84 -6.15
CA LEU A 87 20.99 -23.37 -4.82
C LEU A 87 20.81 -24.89 -4.74
N LEU A 88 19.77 -25.44 -5.38
CA LEU A 88 19.55 -26.89 -5.46
C LEU A 88 20.67 -27.60 -6.25
N GLN A 89 21.12 -26.99 -7.34
CA GLN A 89 22.23 -27.52 -8.15
C GLN A 89 23.56 -27.53 -7.38
N GLN A 90 23.80 -26.55 -6.50
CA GLN A 90 25.01 -26.50 -5.68
C GLN A 90 25.02 -27.54 -4.56
N SER A 91 23.87 -27.87 -3.97
CA SER A 91 23.79 -28.93 -2.97
C SER A 91 24.05 -30.33 -3.55
N GLU A 92 23.68 -30.58 -4.80
CA GLU A 92 23.91 -31.89 -5.44
C GLU A 92 25.39 -32.13 -5.79
N HIS A 93 26.17 -31.08 -6.03
CA HIS A 93 27.60 -31.20 -6.36
C HIS A 93 28.51 -31.39 -5.14
N VAL A 94 28.02 -31.17 -3.91
CA VAL A 94 28.80 -31.34 -2.66
C VAL A 94 28.63 -32.74 -2.08
N VAL A 95 27.64 -33.52 -2.54
CA VAL A 95 27.29 -34.85 -2.01
C VAL A 95 27.94 -36.00 -2.81
N ASN A 96 28.68 -35.70 -3.88
CA ASN A 96 29.40 -36.70 -4.70
C ASN A 96 30.92 -36.63 -4.54
#